data_AF-A0A7X7AF65-F1
#
_entry.id   AF-A0A7X7AF65-F1
#
_cell.length_a   1.000
_cell.length_b   1.000
_cell.length_c   1.000
_cell.angle_alpha   90.00
_cell.angle_beta   90.00
_cell.angle_gamma   90.00
#
_symmetry.space_group_name_H-M   'P 1'
#
loop_
_entity.id
_entity.type
_entity.pdbx_description
1 polymer ?
#
loop_
_entity_poly.entity_id
_entity_poly.type
_entity_poly.pdbx_seq_one_letter_code
_entity_poly.pdbx_strand_id
1 'polypeptide(L)' 'MKIGIAKHQEFVASVNTIICGSIDSFSLRLLEDHKITVISGQHGQLQDVLDRWLKQLGDES' A
#
# COMPACT_ATOMS: atom_id res chain seq x y z
N MET A 1 -17.19 5.50 -18.32
CA MET A 1 -16.43 5.42 -17.05
C MET A 1 -17.47 5.25 -15.94
N LYS A 2 -17.53 4.08 -15.27
CA LYS A 2 -18.46 3.85 -14.16
C LYS A 2 -17.65 3.84 -12.87
N ILE A 3 -17.79 4.89 -12.06
CA ILE A 3 -17.20 4.94 -10.72
C ILE A 3 -18.23 4.30 -9.79
N GLY A 4 -17.96 3.07 -9.37
CA GLY A 4 -18.74 2.39 -8.32
C GLY A 4 -18.17 2.76 -6.96
N ILE A 5 -19.01 3.27 -6.06
CA ILE A 5 -18.65 3.46 -4.65
C ILE A 5 -18.78 2.09 -3.98
N ALA A 6 -17.66 1.39 -3.82
CA ALA A 6 -17.61 0.17 -3.02
C ALA A 6 -17.94 0.52 -1.56
N LYS A 7 -18.82 -0.28 -0.93
CA LYS A 7 -19.17 -0.10 0.47
C LYS A 7 -17.90 -0.20 1.31
N HIS A 8 -17.75 0.70 2.28
CA HIS A 8 -16.59 0.84 3.17
C HIS A 8 -16.10 -0.49 3.79
N GLN A 9 -16.99 -1.49 3.93
CA GLN A 9 -16.68 -2.83 4.45
C GLN A 9 -15.91 -3.74 3.48
N GLU A 10 -16.05 -3.57 2.17
CA GLU A 10 -15.32 -4.37 1.16
C GLU A 10 -13.93 -3.79 0.88
N PHE A 11 -13.75 -2.48 1.05
CA PHE A 11 -12.47 -1.80 0.77
C PHE A 11 -11.33 -2.24 1.70
N VAL A 12 -11.67 -2.50 2.98
CA VAL A 12 -10.69 -2.93 3.99
C VAL A 12 -10.27 -4.39 3.78
N ALA A 13 -11.05 -5.19 3.04
CA ALA A 13 -10.75 -6.61 2.81
C ALA A 13 -9.78 -6.86 1.63
N SER A 14 -9.53 -5.88 0.75
CA SER A 14 -8.73 -6.09 -0.46
C SER A 14 -7.33 -5.45 -0.44
N VAL A 15 -6.98 -4.73 0.63
CA VAL A 15 -5.69 -4.04 0.71
C VAL A 15 -4.72 -4.93 1.48
N ASN A 16 -3.79 -5.54 0.74
CA ASN A 16 -2.73 -6.36 1.31
C ASN A 16 -1.44 -5.56 1.56
N THR A 17 -1.28 -4.41 0.88
CA THR A 17 -0.04 -3.62 0.88
C THR A 17 -0.35 -2.12 0.91
N ILE A 18 0.36 -1.39 1.75
CA ILE A 18 0.34 0.08 1.84
C ILE A 18 1.76 0.60 1.59
N ILE A 19 1.88 1.60 0.72
CA ILE A 19 3.14 2.27 0.40
C ILE A 19 3.05 3.72 0.91
N CYS A 20 3.99 4.14 1.75
CA CYS A 20 3.96 5.47 2.38
C CYS A 20 5.36 6.06 2.60
N GLY A 21 5.43 7.37 2.80
CA GLY A 21 6.69 8.06 3.15
C GLY A 21 7.07 7.84 4.61
N SER A 22 6.16 8.16 5.53
CA SER A 22 6.34 7.97 6.96
C SER A 22 5.06 7.39 7.57
N ILE A 23 5.21 6.59 8.61
CA ILE A 23 4.12 6.06 9.41
C ILE A 23 4.53 6.08 10.89
N ASP A 24 3.59 6.40 11.77
CA ASP A 24 3.82 6.30 13.20
C ASP A 24 3.74 4.85 13.69
N SER A 25 4.32 4.57 14.86
CA SER A 25 4.40 3.22 15.41
C SER A 25 3.04 2.60 15.76
N PHE A 26 2.04 3.42 16.10
CA PHE A 26 0.71 2.92 16.43
C PHE A 26 -0.01 2.44 15.17
N SER A 27 -0.01 3.27 14.12
CA SER A 27 -0.60 2.93 12.83
C SER A 27 0.10 1.72 12.20
N LEU A 28 1.43 1.64 12.28
CA LEU A 28 2.18 0.48 11.77
C LEU A 28 1.72 -0.81 12.45
N ARG A 29 1.67 -0.81 13.78
CA ARG A 29 1.26 -1.99 14.56
C ARG A 29 -0.17 -2.41 14.27
N LEU A 30 -1.09 -1.45 14.14
CA LEU A 30 -2.48 -1.72 13.76
C LEU A 30 -2.55 -2.44 12.40
N LEU A 31 -1.78 -1.98 11.41
CA LEU A 31 -1.75 -2.57 10.07
C LEU A 31 -1.13 -3.98 10.08
N GLU A 32 -0.08 -4.19 10.86
CA GLU A 32 0.56 -5.51 11.06
C GLU A 32 -0.41 -6.52 11.69
N ASP A 33 -1.18 -6.11 12.71
CA ASP A 33 -2.21 -6.95 13.34
C ASP A 33 -3.29 -7.37 12.32
N HIS A 34 -3.54 -6.53 11.32
CA HIS A 34 -4.44 -6.82 10.18
C HIS A 34 -3.76 -7.57 9.03
N LYS A 35 -2.50 -7.99 9.17
CA LYS A 35 -1.69 -8.65 8.13
C LYS A 35 -1.51 -7.81 6.85
N ILE A 36 -1.52 -6.49 7.00
CA ILE A 36 -1.26 -5.54 5.91
C ILE A 36 0.23 -5.24 5.89
N THR A 37 0.86 -5.43 4.73
CA THR A 37 2.28 -5.12 4.54
C THR A 37 2.47 -3.62 4.37
N VAL A 38 3.33 -3.00 5.17
CA VAL A 38 3.64 -1.58 5.09
C VAL A 38 5.05 -1.35 4.55
N ILE A 39 5.15 -0.64 3.44
CA ILE A 39 6.41 -0.23 2.82
C ILE A 39 6.56 1.27 3.08
N SER A 40 7.44 1.63 4.03
CA SER A 40 7.70 3.02 4.43
C SER A 40 8.95 3.59 3.74
N GLY A 41 9.23 4.88 3.94
CA GLY A 41 10.39 5.58 3.37
C GLY A 41 10.25 5.96 1.90
N GLN A 42 9.05 5.84 1.32
CA GLN A 42 8.82 6.16 -0.08
C GLN A 42 8.48 7.64 -0.29
N HIS A 43 9.36 8.33 -1.01
CA HIS A 43 9.23 9.75 -1.32
C HIS A 43 9.41 9.99 -2.83
N GLY A 44 8.79 11.07 -3.32
CA GLY A 44 8.81 11.46 -4.73
C GLY A 44 7.42 11.47 -5.35
N GLN A 45 7.36 11.51 -6.68
CA GLN A 45 6.09 11.42 -7.38
C GLN A 45 5.53 10.00 -7.27
N LEU A 46 4.21 9.89 -7.19
CA LEU A 46 3.51 8.61 -7.06
C LEU A 46 3.92 7.62 -8.16
N GLN A 47 4.05 8.10 -9.40
CA GLN A 47 4.45 7.26 -10.54
C GLN A 47 5.85 6.65 -10.34
N ASP A 48 6.83 7.45 -9.90
CA ASP A 48 8.20 6.97 -9.68
C ASP A 48 8.29 5.96 -8.53
N VAL A 49 7.45 6.11 -7.50
CA VAL A 49 7.35 5.16 -6.39
C VAL A 49 6.76 3.83 -6.88
N LEU A 50 5.69 3.90 -7.67
CA LEU A 50 5.04 2.71 -8.24
C LEU A 50 5.96 1.99 -9.24
N ASP A 51 6.63 2.71 -10.12
CA ASP A 51 7.52 2.13 -11.13
C ASP A 51 8.72 1.41 -10.49
N ARG A 52 9.29 1.98 -9.42
CA ARG A 52 10.35 1.31 -8.63
C ARG A 52 9.85 0.05 -7.96
N TRP A 53 8.66 0.09 -7.37
CA TRP A 53 8.08 -1.05 -6.69
C TRP A 53 7.72 -2.18 -7.66
N LEU A 54 7.11 -1.85 -8.80
CA LEU A 54 6.77 -2.83 -9.84
C LEU A 54 8.01 -3.46 -10.47
N LYS A 55 9.10 -2.71 -10.64
CA LYS A 55 10.39 -3.27 -11.10
C LYS A 55 10.96 -4.28 -10.11
N GLN A 56 10.91 -4.00 -8.81
CA GLN A 56 11.40 -4.94 -7.79
C GLN A 56 10.65 -6.27 -7.81
N LEU A 57 9.34 -6.26 -8.10
CA LEU A 57 8.54 -7.48 -8.24
C LEU A 57 8.85 -8.26 -9.54
N GLY A 58 9.34 -7.59 -10.58
CA GLY A 58 9.67 -8.20 -11.87
C GLY A 58 11.07 -8.81 -11.96
N ASP A 59 11.99 -8.44 -11.05
CA ASP A 59 13.37 -8.94 -11.00
C ASP A 59 13.53 -10.21 -10.13
N GLU A 60 12.47 -10.70 -9.47
CA GLU A 60 12.46 -11.99 -8.75
C GLU A 60 12.13 -13.19 -9.68
N SER A 61 12.58 -13.18 -10.94
CA SER A 61 12.39 -14.26 -11.93
C SER A 61 13.70 -14.82 -12.46
#